data_AF-A0A1G3LV69-F1
#
_entry.id   AF-A0A1G3LV69-F1
#
_cell.length_a   1.000
_cell.length_b   1.000
_cell.length_c   1.000
_cell.angle_alpha   90.00
_cell.angle_beta   90.00
_cell.angle_gamma   90.00
#
_symmetry.space_group_name_H-M   'P 1'
#
loop_
_entity.id
_entity.type
_entity.pdbx_description
1 polymer ?
#
loop_
_entity_poly.entity_id
_entity_poly.type
_entity_poly.pdbx_seq_one_letter_code
_entity_poly.pdbx_strand_id
1 'polypeptide(L)' 'MAERIGDFLVRVGSLKASQVDEVLRLQKAGDPRKFGEIALQLGYISDDAIKRYVDYLEKTNPG' A
#
# COMPACT_ATOMS: atom_id res chain seq x y z
N MET A 1 5.04 13.86 9.05
CA MET A 1 4.96 13.42 7.64
C MET A 1 4.47 11.98 7.67
N ALA A 2 3.32 11.68 7.05
CA ALA A 2 2.77 10.32 7.06
C ALA A 2 3.72 9.36 6.31
N GLU A 3 3.94 8.15 6.85
CA GLU A 3 4.66 7.07 6.15
C GLU A 3 3.91 6.70 4.87
N ARG A 4 4.63 6.41 3.78
CA ARG A 4 4.00 5.97 2.53
C ARG A 4 3.46 4.54 2.69
N ILE A 5 2.32 4.25 2.07
CA ILE A 5 1.68 2.92 2.15
C ILE A 5 2.61 1.78 1.75
N GLY A 6 3.40 1.95 0.69
CA GLY A 6 4.34 0.92 0.22
C GLY A 6 5.39 0.58 1.28
N ASP A 7 5.98 1.60 1.90
CA ASP A 7 7.01 1.45 2.93
C ASP A 7 6.45 0.79 4.19
N PHE A 8 5.26 1.23 4.63
CA PHE A 8 4.54 0.62 5.74
C PHE A 8 4.28 -0.87 5.48
N LEU A 9 3.75 -1.21 4.30
CA LEU A 9 3.39 -2.57 3.93
C LEU A 9 4.62 -3.49 3.81
N VAL A 10 5.78 -2.97 3.40
CA VAL A 10 7.04 -3.72 3.45
C VAL A 10 7.48 -3.95 4.89
N ARG A 11 7.44 -2.91 5.71
CA ARG A 11 7.86 -2.98 7.12
C ARG A 11 7.05 -3.97 7.95
N VAL A 12 5.74 -4.11 7.68
CA VAL A 12 4.88 -5.10 8.35
C VAL A 12 4.91 -6.49 7.70
N GLY A 13 5.71 -6.67 6.64
CA GLY A 13 5.86 -7.96 5.94
C GLY A 13 4.72 -8.33 5.01
N SER A 14 3.79 -7.40 4.74
CA SER A 14 2.65 -7.62 3.83
C SER A 14 3.05 -7.50 2.36
N LEU A 15 4.14 -6.78 2.05
CA LEU A 15 4.69 -6.63 0.71
C LEU A 15 6.21 -6.81 0.69
N LYS A 16 6.75 -7.22 -0.46
CA LYS A 16 8.17 -7.11 -0.79
C LYS A 16 8.44 -5.79 -1.51
N ALA A 17 9.66 -5.26 -1.40
CA ALA A 17 10.07 -4.05 -2.12
C ALA A 17 9.83 -4.15 -3.64
N SER A 18 10.12 -5.32 -4.24
CA SER A 18 9.86 -5.55 -5.66
C SER A 18 8.37 -5.48 -6.05
N GLN A 19 7.46 -5.88 -5.15
CA GLN A 19 6.02 -5.78 -5.38
C GLN A 19 5.54 -4.33 -5.28
N VAL A 20 6.14 -3.53 -4.38
CA VAL A 20 5.90 -2.09 -4.32
C VAL A 20 6.34 -1.42 -5.62
N ASP A 21 7.53 -1.75 -6.11
CA ASP A 21 8.06 -1.19 -7.36
C ASP A 21 7.17 -1.52 -8.56
N GLU A 22 6.63 -2.74 -8.63
CA GLU A 22 5.72 -3.15 -9.69
C GLU A 22 4.40 -2.35 -9.66
N VAL A 23 3.82 -2.16 -8.48
CA VAL A 23 2.60 -1.36 -8.33
C VAL A 23 2.86 0.10 -8.72
N LEU A 24 3.98 0.68 -8.28
CA LEU A 24 4.36 2.05 -8.64
C LEU A 24 4.63 2.21 -10.14
N ARG A 25 5.20 1.19 -10.78
CA ARG A 25 5.41 1.17 -12.23
C ARG A 25 4.08 1.23 -12.98
N LEU A 26 3.06 0.49 -12.53
CA LEU A 26 1.72 0.52 -13.13
C LEU A 26 1.04 1.89 -12.97
N GLN A 27 1.11 2.49 -11.77
CA GLN A 27 0.59 3.85 -11.57
C GLN A 27 1.30 4.87 -12.47
N LYS A 28 2.62 4.80 -12.59
CA LYS A 28 3.41 5.67 -13.49
C LYS A 28 3.10 5.43 -14.97
N ALA A 29 2.66 4.23 -15.34
CA ALA A 29 2.23 3.89 -16.68
C ALA A 29 0.81 4.40 -17.00
N GLY A 30 0.15 5.11 -16.07
CA GLY A 30 -1.15 5.72 -16.27
C GLY A 30 -2.32 4.91 -15.73
N ASP A 31 -2.07 3.88 -14.92
CA ASP A 31 -3.14 3.17 -14.22
C ASP A 31 -3.87 4.13 -13.25
N PRO A 32 -5.18 4.34 -13.40
CA PRO A 32 -5.92 5.32 -12.61
C PRO A 32 -6.21 4.86 -11.18
N ARG A 33 -5.95 3.59 -10.85
CA ARG A 33 -6.28 3.02 -9.54
C ARG A 33 -5.27 3.43 -8.47
N LYS A 34 -5.72 3.42 -7.21
CA LYS A 34 -4.86 3.63 -6.05
C LYS A 34 -3.92 2.44 -5.87
N PHE A 35 -2.80 2.71 -5.20
CA PHE A 35 -1.77 1.70 -4.91
C PHE A 35 -2.37 0.41 -4.30
N GLY A 36 -3.23 0.56 -3.29
CA GLY A 36 -3.86 -0.58 -2.62
C GLY A 36 -4.77 -1.41 -3.52
N GLU A 37 -5.49 -0.78 -4.45
CA GLU A 37 -6.38 -1.47 -5.39
C GLU A 37 -5.59 -2.31 -6.40
N ILE A 38 -4.48 -1.76 -6.90
CA ILE A 38 -3.58 -2.48 -7.81
C ILE A 38 -2.92 -3.64 -7.06
N ALA A 39 -2.39 -3.40 -5.86
CA ALA A 39 -1.73 -4.43 -5.06
C ALA A 39 -2.68 -5.57 -4.66
N LEU A 40 -3.96 -5.26 -4.39
CA LEU A 40 -5.01 -6.25 -4.13
C LEU A 40 -5.32 -7.07 -5.40
N GLN A 41 -5.47 -6.42 -6.56
CA GLN A 41 -5.71 -7.13 -7.82
C GLN A 41 -4.54 -8.03 -8.23
N LEU A 42 -3.30 -7.62 -7.97
CA LEU A 42 -2.11 -8.43 -8.22
C LEU A 42 -1.96 -9.59 -7.21
N GLY A 43 -2.83 -9.67 -6.20
CA GLY A 43 -2.78 -10.70 -5.16
C GLY A 43 -1.60 -10.55 -4.19
N TYR A 44 -1.00 -9.35 -4.11
CA TYR A 44 0.16 -9.12 -3.25
C TYR A 44 -0.23 -8.84 -1.80
N ILE A 45 -1.44 -8.34 -1.59
CA ILE A 45 -2.01 -8.06 -0.27
C ILE A 45 -3.44 -8.56 -0.19
N SER A 46 -3.95 -8.69 1.04
CA SER A 46 -5.36 -8.92 1.34
C SER A 46 -6.03 -7.66 1.90
N ASP A 47 -7.36 -7.65 1.94
CA ASP A 47 -8.16 -6.57 2.54
C ASP A 47 -7.76 -6.25 3.98
N ASP A 48 -7.35 -7.26 4.76
CA ASP A 48 -6.88 -7.09 6.14
C ASP A 48 -5.62 -6.22 6.22
N ALA A 49 -4.70 -6.35 5.25
CA ALA A 49 -3.49 -5.54 5.21
C ALA A 49 -3.81 -4.06 4.91
N ILE A 50 -4.79 -3.80 4.05
CA ILE A 50 -5.28 -2.45 3.76
C ILE A 50 -5.93 -1.84 5.00
N LYS A 51 -6.79 -2.58 5.69
CA LYS A 51 -7.45 -2.11 6.91
C LYS A 51 -6.44 -1.70 7.99
N ARG A 52 -5.40 -2.51 8.21
CA ARG A 52 -4.33 -2.19 9.16
C ARG A 52 -3.60 -0.88 8.84
N TYR A 53 -3.44 -0.56 7.56
CA TYR A 53 -2.82 0.71 7.15
C TYR A 53 -3.76 1.91 7.40
N VAL A 54 -5.06 1.76 7.11
CA VAL A 54 -6.06 2.81 7.43
C VAL A 54 -6.09 3.08 8.93
N ASP A 55 -6.17 2.03 9.75
CA ASP A 55 -6.13 2.15 11.22
C ASP A 55 -4.84 2.83 11.72
N TYR A 56 -3.70 2.59 11.06
CA TYR A 56 -2.43 3.25 11.36
C TYR A 56 -2.47 4.76 11.03
N LEU A 57 -3.05 5.14 9.90
CA LEU A 57 -3.20 6.55 9.51
C LEU A 57 -4.10 7.32 10.49
N GLU A 58 -5.22 6.73 10.91
CA GLU A 58 -6.11 7.35 11.89
C GLU A 58 -5.44 7.57 13.25
N LYS A 59 -4.63 6.60 13.70
CA LYS A 59 -3.88 6.71 14.98
C LYS A 59 -2.74 7.71 14.92
N THR A 60 -2.12 7.88 13.76
CA THR A 60 -0.96 8.77 13.58
C THR A 60 -1.35 10.19 13.18
N ASN A 61 -2.62 10.41 12.83
CA ASN A 61 -3.21 11.71 12.61
C ASN A 61 -4.47 11.88 13.48
N PRO A 62 -4.34 11.88 14.82
CA PRO A 62 -5.42 12.36 15.66
C PRO A 62 -5.59 13.84 15.32
N GLY A 63 -6.80 14.23 14.91
CA GLY A 63 -7.11 15.61 14.52
C GLY A 63 -6.67 16.66 15.53
#